data_AF-A0A8T6ZLS6-F1
#
_entry.id   AF-A0A8T6ZLS6-F1
#
_cell.length_a   1.000
_cell.length_b   1.000
_cell.length_c   1.000
_cell.angle_alpha   90.00
_cell.angle_beta   90.00
_cell.angle_gamma   90.00
#
_symmetry.space_group_name_H-M   'P 1'
#
loop_
_entity.id
_entity.type
_entity.pdbx_description
1 polymer ?
#
loop_
_entity_poly.entity_id
_entity_poly.type
_entity_poly.pdbx_seq_one_letter_code
_entity_poly.pdbx_strand_id
1 'polypeptide(L)'
;MPPLTAADLAEIYDENPTPIVLRLLWEIHRLRSTILRANQIRQTIGTRVGRANTVGEMWDLFEAELDREPCLTDPPTPRQRGLLYAGETEGRARRRPRNGS
;
A
#
# COMPACT_ATOMS: atom_id res chain seq x y z
N MET A 1 -4.69 15.77 -11.80
CA MET A 1 -4.67 14.36 -12.26
C MET A 1 -5.07 13.48 -11.08
N PRO A 2 -5.88 12.44 -11.27
CA PRO A 2 -6.24 11.50 -10.20
C PRO A 2 -5.00 10.71 -9.72
N PRO A 3 -4.99 10.22 -8.47
CA PRO A 3 -3.93 9.32 -7.99
C PRO A 3 -3.94 8.02 -8.79
N LEU A 4 -2.74 7.45 -9.02
CA LEU A 4 -2.62 6.18 -9.72
C LEU A 4 -3.08 5.01 -8.84
N THR A 5 -3.86 4.12 -9.42
CA THR A 5 -4.33 2.89 -8.79
C THR A 5 -3.20 1.87 -8.66
N ALA A 6 -3.48 0.76 -7.98
CA ALA A 6 -2.57 -0.37 -7.95
C ALA A 6 -2.36 -0.96 -9.37
N ALA A 7 -3.42 -1.01 -10.18
CA ALA A 7 -3.39 -1.52 -11.55
C ALA A 7 -2.57 -0.62 -12.49
N ASP A 8 -2.77 0.69 -12.45
CA ASP A 8 -2.04 1.64 -13.32
C ASP A 8 -0.52 1.54 -13.11
N LEU A 9 -0.07 1.37 -11.86
CA LEU A 9 1.34 1.19 -11.56
C LEU A 9 1.91 -0.14 -12.05
N ALA A 10 1.09 -1.20 -12.10
CA ALA A 10 1.51 -2.47 -12.65
C ALA A 10 1.72 -2.36 -14.17
N GLU A 11 0.76 -1.72 -14.86
CA GLU A 11 0.80 -1.45 -16.29
C GLU A 11 2.04 -0.62 -16.68
N ILE A 12 2.34 0.46 -15.94
CA ILE A 12 3.54 1.28 -16.18
C ILE A 12 4.84 0.46 -16.20
N TYR A 13 4.99 -0.51 -15.31
CA TYR A 13 6.16 -1.38 -15.33
C TYR A 13 6.11 -2.43 -16.42
N ASP A 14 4.93 -2.99 -16.72
CA ASP A 14 4.77 -3.97 -17.79
C ASP A 14 5.17 -3.37 -19.14
N GLU A 15 4.85 -2.09 -19.35
CA GLU A 15 5.31 -1.31 -20.50
C GLU A 15 6.79 -0.94 -20.43
N ASN A 16 7.34 -0.73 -19.22
CA ASN A 16 8.71 -0.23 -19.01
C ASN A 16 9.46 -0.98 -17.88
N PRO A 17 9.89 -2.24 -18.10
CA PRO A 17 10.40 -3.11 -17.04
C PRO A 17 11.87 -2.84 -16.69
N THR A 18 12.19 -1.59 -16.38
CA THR A 18 13.56 -1.18 -16.03
C THR A 18 13.81 -1.28 -14.52
N PRO A 19 15.08 -1.47 -14.08
CA PRO A 19 15.41 -1.49 -12.66
C PRO A 19 15.06 -0.18 -11.91
N ILE A 20 15.05 0.96 -12.62
CA ILE A 20 14.70 2.26 -12.04
C ILE A 20 13.20 2.31 -11.76
N VAL A 21 12.36 1.93 -12.72
CA VAL A 21 10.91 1.88 -12.53
C VAL A 21 10.56 0.93 -11.38
N LEU A 22 11.27 -0.21 -11.28
CA LEU A 22 11.11 -1.11 -10.15
C LEU A 22 11.40 -0.42 -8.80
N ARG A 23 12.53 0.30 -8.67
CA ARG A 23 12.86 1.04 -7.44
C ARG A 23 11.82 2.10 -7.09
N LEU A 24 11.28 2.80 -8.09
CA LEU A 24 10.20 3.78 -7.87
C LEU A 24 8.93 3.10 -7.37
N LEU A 25 8.54 1.96 -7.95
CA LEU A 25 7.40 1.18 -7.47
C LEU A 25 7.58 0.72 -6.01
N TRP A 26 8.81 0.39 -5.60
CA TRP A 26 9.12 0.07 -4.21
C TRP A 26 8.87 1.25 -3.27
N GLU A 27 9.34 2.45 -3.60
CA GLU A 27 9.06 3.63 -2.77
C GLU A 27 7.56 3.96 -2.75
N ILE A 28 6.86 3.83 -3.87
CA ILE A 28 5.40 4.03 -3.90
C ILE A 28 4.69 3.01 -3.01
N HIS A 29 5.12 1.75 -3.02
CA HIS A 29 4.58 0.73 -2.12
C HIS A 29 4.85 1.04 -0.64
N ARG A 30 6.05 1.54 -0.32
CA ARG A 30 6.39 2.01 1.03
C ARG A 30 5.47 3.15 1.48
N LEU A 31 5.22 4.14 0.61
CA LEU A 31 4.29 5.24 0.90
C LEU A 31 2.85 4.75 1.13
N ARG A 32 2.36 3.84 0.28
CA ARG A 32 1.03 3.21 0.47
C ARG A 32 0.93 2.48 1.79
N SER A 33 1.99 1.80 2.23
CA SER A 33 2.04 1.14 3.55
C SER A 33 1.92 2.15 4.70
N THR A 34 2.52 3.35 4.55
CA THR A 34 2.37 4.43 5.53
C THR A 34 0.94 4.94 5.60
N ILE A 35 0.27 5.14 4.46
CA ILE A 35 -1.14 5.57 4.40
C ILE A 35 -2.06 4.54 5.05
N LEU A 36 -1.88 3.25 4.73
CA LEU A 36 -2.64 2.16 5.36
C LEU A 36 -2.49 2.17 6.88
N ARG A 37 -1.27 2.40 7.38
CA ARG A 37 -1.01 2.52 8.82
C ARG A 37 -1.67 3.76 9.43
N ALA A 38 -1.67 4.88 8.73
CA ALA A 38 -2.40 6.08 9.15
C ALA A 38 -3.91 5.82 9.25
N ASN A 39 -4.48 5.10 8.28
CA ASN A 39 -5.89 4.70 8.30
C ASN A 39 -6.21 3.75 9.48
N GLN A 40 -5.32 2.80 9.80
CA GLN A 40 -5.47 1.94 10.99
C GLN A 40 -5.49 2.76 12.29
N ILE A 41 -4.61 3.76 12.40
CA ILE A 41 -4.58 4.68 13.54
C ILE A 41 -5.89 5.47 13.59
N ARG A 42 -6.37 6.00 12.46
CA ARG A 42 -7.67 6.68 12.34
C ARG A 42 -8.81 5.83 12.88
N GLN A 43 -8.92 4.58 12.44
CA GLN A 43 -9.97 3.66 12.91
C GLN A 43 -9.87 3.35 14.41
N THR A 44 -8.65 3.34 14.96
CA THR A 44 -8.39 3.10 16.40
C THR A 44 -8.75 4.30 17.27
N ILE A 45 -8.52 5.53 16.77
CA ILE A 45 -8.80 6.78 17.50
C ILE A 45 -10.27 7.17 17.35
N GLY A 46 -10.83 7.10 16.14
CA GLY A 46 -12.21 7.48 15.83
C GLY A 46 -13.27 6.64 16.56
N THR A 47 -12.91 5.44 17.03
CA THR A 47 -13.77 4.60 17.86
C THR A 47 -13.77 4.98 19.35
N ARG A 48 -12.87 5.86 19.81
CA ARG A 48 -12.64 6.10 21.26
C ARG A 48 -12.77 7.55 21.74
N VAL A 49 -12.72 8.56 20.88
CA VAL A 49 -12.63 9.96 21.34
C VAL A 49 -13.79 10.79 20.79
N GLY A 50 -14.70 11.17 21.69
CA GLY A 50 -15.76 12.13 21.41
C GLY A 50 -15.18 13.48 20.99
N ARG A 51 -15.68 13.98 19.85
CA ARG A 51 -15.28 15.23 19.19
C ARG A 51 -15.42 16.42 20.16
N ALA A 52 -14.31 16.95 20.67
CA ALA A 52 -14.28 18.22 21.39
C ALA A 52 -13.26 19.16 20.75
N ASN A 53 -13.82 20.08 19.96
CA ASN A 53 -13.39 21.42 19.52
C ASN A 53 -11.97 21.66 18.92
N THR A 54 -12.00 22.37 17.79
CA THR A 54 -10.91 22.98 17.01
C THR A 54 -10.00 22.04 16.22
N VAL A 55 -9.76 20.80 16.67
CA VAL A 55 -9.04 19.79 15.86
C VAL A 55 -9.96 19.10 14.83
N GLY A 56 -11.28 19.27 14.96
CA GLY A 56 -12.27 18.57 14.14
C GLY A 56 -12.24 18.89 12.65
N GLU A 57 -11.93 20.12 12.24
CA GLU A 57 -11.94 20.49 10.80
C GLU A 57 -10.69 20.00 10.06
N MET A 58 -9.50 20.16 10.65
CA MET A 58 -8.28 19.49 10.16
C MET A 58 -8.45 17.97 10.21
N TRP A 59 -9.19 17.54 11.23
CA TRP A 59 -9.87 16.27 11.39
C TRP A 59 -10.40 15.69 10.10
N ASP A 60 -11.56 16.25 9.77
CA ASP A 60 -12.43 15.88 8.68
C ASP A 60 -11.73 16.08 7.32
N LEU A 61 -10.86 17.08 7.17
CA LEU A 61 -10.07 17.28 5.95
C LEU A 61 -9.10 16.12 5.73
N PHE A 62 -8.36 15.71 6.78
CA PHE A 62 -7.45 14.58 6.70
C PHE A 62 -8.20 13.27 6.44
N GLU A 63 -9.39 13.08 7.05
CA GLU A 63 -10.24 11.93 6.74
C GLU A 63 -10.68 11.93 5.27
N ALA A 64 -11.09 13.08 4.75
CA ALA A 64 -11.49 13.24 3.35
C ALA A 64 -10.33 13.08 2.36
N GLU A 65 -9.10 13.42 2.74
CA GLU A 65 -7.90 13.15 1.95
C GLU A 65 -7.58 11.65 1.96
N LEU A 66 -7.61 11.00 3.13
CA LEU A 66 -7.41 9.56 3.24
C LEU A 66 -8.44 8.77 2.43
N ASP A 67 -9.71 9.15 2.46
CA ASP A 67 -10.77 8.44 1.74
C ASP A 67 -10.63 8.51 0.22
N ARG A 68 -9.81 9.43 -0.30
CA ARG A 68 -9.48 9.53 -1.73
C ARG A 68 -8.29 8.68 -2.13
N GLU A 69 -7.56 8.09 -1.18
CA GLU A 69 -6.38 7.29 -1.47
C GLU A 69 -6.75 5.91 -2.01
N PRO A 70 -6.44 5.57 -3.28
CA PRO A 70 -6.85 4.30 -3.88
C PRO A 70 -6.29 3.08 -3.14
N CYS A 71 -5.15 3.24 -2.46
CA CYS A 71 -4.53 2.14 -1.72
C CYS A 71 -5.34 1.66 -0.50
N LEU A 72 -6.39 2.38 -0.09
CA LEU A 72 -7.31 1.94 0.96
C LEU A 72 -8.43 1.03 0.43
N THR A 73 -8.72 1.06 -0.87
CA THR A 73 -9.85 0.35 -1.49
C THR A 73 -9.43 -0.63 -2.58
N ASP A 74 -8.30 -0.39 -3.25
CA ASP A 74 -7.77 -1.25 -4.31
C ASP A 74 -7.28 -2.59 -3.77
N PRO A 75 -7.51 -3.70 -4.50
CA PRO A 75 -6.87 -4.96 -4.19
C PRO A 75 -5.35 -4.89 -4.46
N PRO A 76 -4.52 -5.57 -3.65
CA PRO A 76 -3.08 -5.60 -3.88
C PRO A 76 -2.73 -6.31 -5.21
N THR A 77 -1.73 -5.79 -5.92
CA THR A 77 -1.22 -6.42 -7.15
C THR A 77 -0.42 -7.70 -6.84
N PRO A 78 -0.18 -8.58 -7.84
CA PRO A 78 0.71 -9.73 -7.66
C PRO A 78 2.08 -9.33 -7.11
N ARG A 79 2.69 -8.25 -7.61
CA ARG A 79 3.99 -7.76 -7.13
C ARG A 79 3.97 -7.30 -5.68
N GLN A 80 2.87 -6.67 -5.24
CA GLN A 80 2.70 -6.30 -3.83
C GLN A 80 2.56 -7.53 -2.92
N ARG A 81 2.09 -8.67 -3.46
CA ARG A 81 2.13 -9.98 -2.79
C ARG A 81 3.49 -10.69 -2.89
N GLY A 82 4.49 -10.07 -3.51
CA GLY A 82 5.80 -10.68 -3.74
C GLY A 82 5.81 -11.71 -4.88
N LEU A 83 4.78 -11.71 -5.73
CA LEU A 83 4.68 -12.57 -6.91
C LEU A 83 5.23 -11.81 -8.12
N LEU A 84 6.04 -12.47 -8.94
CA LEU A 84 6.66 -11.85 -10.11
C LEU A 84 5.65 -11.66 -11.26
N TYR A 85 4.59 -12.49 -11.31
CA TYR A 85 3.53 -12.45 -12.33
C TYR A 85 2.21 -13.04 -11.79
N ALA A 86 1.09 -12.72 -12.47
CA ALA A 86 -0.23 -13.27 -12.13
C ALA A 86 -0.27 -14.79 -12.38
N GLY A 87 -0.62 -15.58 -11.35
CA GLY A 87 -0.67 -17.04 -11.41
C GLY A 87 0.43 -17.78 -10.65
N GLU A 88 1.42 -17.08 -10.10
CA GLU A 88 2.39 -17.67 -9.18
C GLU A 88 1.72 -17.95 -7.81
N THR A 89 1.76 -19.19 -7.33
CA THR A 89 1.31 -19.53 -5.96
C THR A 89 2.27 -18.96 -4.93
N GLU A 90 1.76 -18.48 -3.78
CA GLU A 90 2.54 -18.03 -2.61
C GLU A 90 3.39 -19.19 -2.04
N GLY A 91 4.47 -19.51 -2.75
CA GLY A 91 5.32 -20.66 -2.51
C GLY A 91 6.35 -20.34 -1.43
N ARG A 92 5.99 -20.61 -0.18
CA ARG A 92 6.85 -21.02 0.94
C ARG A 92 8.29 -20.48 0.81
N ALA A 93 8.55 -19.36 1.48
CA ALA A 93 9.89 -18.86 1.78
C ALA A 93 10.87 -20.04 1.87
N ARG A 94 11.77 -20.13 0.89
CA ARG A 94 12.76 -21.21 0.77
C ARG A 94 13.43 -21.38 2.13
N ARG A 95 13.06 -22.43 2.86
CA ARG A 95 13.81 -22.89 4.02
C ARG A 95 15.18 -23.24 3.46
N ARG A 96 16.18 -22.39 3.71
CA ARG A 96 17.58 -22.72 3.48
C ARG A 96 17.82 -24.08 4.15
N PRO A 97 18.35 -25.11 3.46
CA PRO A 97 18.90 -26.23 4.18
C PRO A 97 20.02 -25.68 5.07
N ARG A 98 19.85 -25.89 6.38
CA ARG A 98 20.86 -25.58 7.38
C ARG A 98 22.00 -26.58 7.13
N ASN A 99 23.18 -26.08 6.76
CA ASN A 99 24.40 -26.89 6.78
C ASN A 99 24.50 -27.62 8.12
N GLY A 100 24.73 -28.93 8.07
CA GLY A 100 24.87 -29.76 9.26
C GLY A 100 25.29 -31.18 8.92
N SER A 101 26.61 -31.39 9.02
CA SER A 101 27.37 -32.65 9.17
C SER A 101 27.65 -33.48 7.93
#